data_AF-A0A2H3JGY1-F1
#
_entry.id   AF-A0A2H3JGY1-F1
#
_cell.length_a   1.000
_cell.length_b   1.000
_cell.length_c   1.000
_cell.angle_alpha   90.00
_cell.angle_beta   90.00
_cell.angle_gamma   90.00
#
_symmetry.space_group_name_H-M   'P 1'
#
loop_
_entity.id
_entity.type
_entity.pdbx_description
1 polymer ?
#
loop_
_entity_poly.entity_id
_entity_poly.type
_entity_poly.pdbx_seq_one_letter_code
_entity_poly.pdbx_strand_id
1 'polypeptide(L)'
;MSTADLVLQFLYPESSNADMRTFRVVQLPDETTSESEELYKFHHPNTGTTTGVTSIQRKNLTTQRWENAGQIEWTSNTNATVYFGIERVSMRELRRLKKSSSRSRRFKASGTEYKWKIADNEIDMICVSTRGKVVAAWSHELNILRVTDRADGILDRVVVTCFLNLWMKTLRLW
;
A
#
# COMPACT_ATOMS: atom_id res chain seq x y z
N MET A 1 5.75 -21.74 -14.51
CA MET A 1 5.69 -21.92 -13.05
C MET A 1 4.72 -20.87 -12.54
N SER A 2 3.61 -21.25 -11.89
CA SER A 2 2.75 -20.28 -11.21
C SER A 2 3.45 -19.86 -9.93
N THR A 3 4.03 -18.68 -9.94
CA THR A 3 4.50 -18.01 -8.72
C THR A 3 3.30 -17.87 -7.76
N ALA A 4 3.49 -18.26 -6.50
CA ALA A 4 2.45 -18.17 -5.49
C ALA A 4 2.07 -16.71 -5.19
N ASP A 5 0.88 -16.51 -4.61
CA ASP A 5 0.47 -15.19 -4.14
C ASP A 5 1.41 -14.70 -3.03
N LEU A 6 1.81 -13.43 -3.07
CA LEU A 6 2.59 -12.79 -2.02
C LEU A 6 1.68 -12.46 -0.84
N VAL A 7 2.05 -12.90 0.36
CA VAL A 7 1.32 -12.60 1.61
C VAL A 7 2.13 -11.60 2.42
N LEU A 8 1.65 -10.36 2.51
CA LEU A 8 2.37 -9.26 3.13
C LEU A 8 1.67 -8.80 4.40
N GLN A 9 2.32 -8.90 5.56
CA GLN A 9 1.81 -8.40 6.82
C GLN A 9 2.33 -6.99 7.11
N PHE A 10 1.43 -6.06 7.44
CA PHE A 10 1.78 -4.71 7.85
C PHE A 10 1.95 -4.69 9.36
N LEU A 11 3.14 -4.30 9.81
CA LEU A 11 3.52 -4.23 11.21
C LEU A 11 3.67 -2.76 11.63
N TYR A 12 2.70 -2.29 12.41
CA TYR A 12 2.72 -0.96 13.02
C TYR A 12 3.47 -1.00 14.37
N PRO A 13 4.15 0.08 14.77
CA PRO A 13 4.79 0.13 16.09
C PRO A 13 3.74 0.08 17.21
N GLU A 14 4.07 -0.60 18.31
CA GLU A 14 3.16 -0.79 19.47
C GLU A 14 3.09 0.43 20.40
N SER A 15 3.86 1.50 20.14
CA SER A 15 3.87 2.66 21.02
C SER A 15 2.61 3.50 20.86
N SER A 16 2.07 4.02 21.97
CA SER A 16 0.84 4.82 21.98
C SER A 16 0.91 6.10 21.14
N ASN A 17 2.13 6.58 20.86
CA ASN A 17 2.42 7.78 20.07
C ASN A 17 3.03 7.44 18.71
N ALA A 18 2.87 6.20 18.24
CA ALA A 18 3.35 5.76 16.95
C ALA A 18 2.57 6.45 15.82
N ASP A 19 3.29 7.02 14.87
CA ASP A 19 2.68 7.51 13.64
C ASP A 19 2.36 6.33 12.71
N MET A 20 1.12 6.18 12.27
CA MET A 20 0.70 5.11 11.36
C MET A 20 1.40 5.18 9.98
N ARG A 21 1.98 6.34 9.62
CA ARG A 21 2.84 6.50 8.44
C ARG A 21 4.23 5.87 8.63
N THR A 22 4.55 5.39 9.83
CA THR A 22 5.75 4.62 10.15
C THR A 22 5.36 3.17 10.41
N PHE A 23 5.69 2.27 9.50
CA PHE A 23 5.38 0.84 9.62
C PHE A 23 6.33 0.02 8.75
N ARG A 24 6.34 -1.29 8.98
CA ARG A 24 7.11 -2.25 8.18
C ARG A 24 6.16 -3.20 7.47
N VAL A 25 6.58 -3.73 6.33
CA VAL A 25 5.84 -4.78 5.63
C VAL A 25 6.73 -6.00 5.54
N VAL A 26 6.22 -7.12 6.03
CA VAL A 26 6.92 -8.41 6.07
C VAL A 26 6.23 -9.38 5.14
N GLN A 27 6.98 -10.03 4.28
CA GLN A 27 6.51 -11.18 3.52
C GLN A 27 6.46 -12.38 4.46
N LEU A 28 5.27 -12.96 4.62
CA LEU A 28 5.09 -14.20 5.37
C LEU A 28 5.60 -15.38 4.54
N PRO A 29 6.12 -16.43 5.20
CA PRO A 29 6.63 -17.63 4.55
C PRO A 29 5.56 -18.28 3.67
N ASP A 30 6.00 -18.77 2.52
CA ASP A 30 5.23 -19.61 1.62
C ASP A 30 5.74 -21.06 1.67
N GLU A 31 5.27 -21.94 0.77
CA GLU A 31 5.70 -23.33 0.71
C GLU A 31 7.20 -23.49 0.40
N THR A 32 7.87 -22.43 -0.07
CA THR A 32 9.28 -22.44 -0.50
C THR A 32 10.21 -21.69 0.44
N THR A 33 9.68 -20.87 1.34
CA THR A 33 10.46 -20.03 2.26
C THR A 33 10.09 -20.36 3.72
N SER A 34 11.10 -20.69 4.52
CA SER A 34 10.88 -21.11 5.92
C SER A 34 10.74 -19.93 6.90
N GLU A 35 11.19 -18.74 6.51
CA GLU A 35 11.24 -17.56 7.38
C GLU A 35 10.56 -16.36 6.73
N SER A 36 9.94 -15.52 7.57
CA SER A 36 9.38 -14.25 7.14
C SER A 36 10.50 -13.25 6.81
N GLU A 37 10.33 -12.46 5.74
CA GLU A 37 11.33 -11.47 5.33
C GLU A 37 10.75 -10.05 5.29
N GLU A 38 11.44 -9.08 5.91
CA GLU A 38 11.05 -7.66 5.77
C GLU A 38 11.25 -7.18 4.33
N LEU A 39 10.18 -6.72 3.69
CA LEU A 39 10.21 -6.28 2.28
C LEU A 39 10.13 -4.75 2.14
N TYR A 40 9.36 -4.07 3.00
CA TYR A 40 9.25 -2.61 2.97
C TYR A 40 9.44 -1.97 4.34
N LYS A 41 9.98 -0.74 4.32
CA LYS A 41 10.02 0.17 5.47
C LYS A 41 9.41 1.51 5.07
N PHE A 42 8.37 1.91 5.79
CA PHE A 42 7.79 3.23 5.74
C PHE A 42 8.24 3.99 6.99
N HIS A 43 8.79 5.17 6.82
CA HIS A 43 9.24 5.98 7.95
C HIS A 43 8.79 7.43 7.79
N HIS A 44 7.99 7.91 8.73
CA HIS A 44 7.63 9.30 8.88
C HIS A 44 8.29 9.85 10.15
N PRO A 45 9.05 10.95 10.07
CA PRO A 45 9.61 11.61 11.25
C PRO A 45 8.49 11.96 12.24
N ASN A 46 8.65 11.58 13.51
CA ASN A 46 7.62 11.82 14.53
C ASN A 46 7.70 13.27 15.05
N THR A 47 7.23 14.21 14.23
CA THR A 47 7.21 15.65 14.52
C THR A 47 5.90 16.10 15.16
N GLY A 48 4.90 15.20 15.28
CA GLY A 48 3.54 15.55 15.67
C GLY A 48 2.78 16.39 14.63
N THR A 49 3.35 16.56 13.43
CA THR A 49 2.75 17.36 12.36
C THR A 49 2.03 16.52 11.31
N THR A 50 0.98 17.08 10.71
CA THR A 50 0.23 16.46 9.61
C THR A 50 0.91 16.62 8.24
N THR A 51 2.07 17.27 8.22
CA THR A 51 2.92 17.53 7.07
C THR A 51 4.26 16.83 7.23
N GLY A 52 5.02 16.72 6.13
CA GLY A 52 6.36 16.13 6.14
C GLY A 52 6.49 15.02 5.12
N VAL A 53 7.62 14.31 5.18
CA VAL A 53 7.96 13.28 4.19
C VAL A 53 7.96 11.91 4.85
N THR A 54 7.18 10.99 4.29
CA THR A 54 7.33 9.56 4.60
C THR A 54 8.25 8.93 3.55
N SER A 55 9.41 8.42 3.96
CA SER A 55 10.28 7.66 3.07
C SER A 55 9.78 6.22 2.92
N ILE A 56 9.97 5.67 1.73
CA ILE A 56 9.61 4.28 1.41
C ILE A 56 10.88 3.59 0.94
N GLN A 57 11.33 2.60 1.71
CA GLN A 57 12.43 1.74 1.32
C GLN A 57 11.91 0.34 1.01
N ARG A 58 12.46 -0.27 -0.04
CA ARG A 58 12.20 -1.66 -0.40
C ARG A 58 13.49 -2.45 -0.28
N LYS A 59 13.41 -3.66 0.26
CA LYS A 59 14.55 -4.57 0.30
C LYS A 59 14.75 -5.20 -1.08
N ASN A 60 15.94 -5.05 -1.64
CA ASN A 60 16.34 -5.77 -2.84
C ASN A 60 16.70 -7.20 -2.44
N LEU A 61 15.90 -8.18 -2.87
CA LEU A 61 16.08 -9.58 -2.46
C LEU A 61 17.37 -10.20 -3.01
N THR A 62 17.89 -9.68 -4.13
CA THR A 62 19.15 -10.15 -4.72
C THR A 62 20.37 -9.63 -3.97
N THR A 63 20.38 -8.35 -3.62
CA THR A 63 21.54 -7.71 -2.95
C THR A 63 21.41 -7.69 -1.43
N GLN A 64 20.23 -8.02 -0.90
CA GLN A 64 19.85 -7.93 0.51
C GLN A 64 19.99 -6.51 1.10
N ARG A 65 20.01 -5.48 0.25
CA ARG A 65 20.15 -4.07 0.64
C ARG A 65 18.81 -3.35 0.62
N TRP A 66 18.68 -2.35 1.48
CA TRP A 66 17.55 -1.42 1.46
C TRP A 66 17.80 -0.35 0.40
N GLU A 67 16.84 -0.21 -0.51
CA GLU A 67 16.87 0.76 -1.59
C GLU A 67 15.70 1.73 -1.47
N ASN A 68 15.88 2.96 -1.95
CA ASN A 68 14.80 3.94 -1.97
C ASN A 68 13.78 3.57 -3.05
N ALA A 69 12.57 3.21 -2.64
CA ALA A 69 11.47 2.87 -3.54
C ALA A 69 10.56 4.07 -3.82
N GLY A 70 10.65 5.12 -3.01
CA GLY A 70 9.82 6.31 -3.16
C GLY A 70 9.64 7.12 -1.89
N GLN A 71 8.74 8.09 -1.96
CA GLN A 71 8.34 8.89 -0.79
C GLN A 71 6.92 9.42 -0.93
N ILE A 72 6.33 9.80 0.19
CA ILE A 72 5.05 10.49 0.27
C ILE A 72 5.29 11.84 0.92
N GLU A 73 5.11 12.92 0.15
CA GLU A 73 5.17 14.29 0.63
C GLU A 73 3.78 14.74 1.06
N TRP A 74 3.57 14.78 2.37
CA TRP A 74 2.33 15.20 3.00
C TRP A 74 2.26 16.71 3.12
N THR A 75 1.18 17.28 2.58
CA THR A 75 0.84 18.70 2.74
C THR A 75 -0.31 18.91 3.73
N SER A 76 -1.08 17.85 4.01
CA SER A 76 -2.04 17.74 5.10
C SER A 76 -2.36 16.26 5.35
N ASN A 77 -3.24 15.96 6.32
CA ASN A 77 -3.77 14.61 6.53
C ASN A 77 -4.55 14.05 5.33
N THR A 78 -4.97 14.88 4.38
CA THR A 78 -5.83 14.47 3.26
C THR A 78 -5.21 14.72 1.89
N ASN A 79 -4.05 15.40 1.86
CA ASN A 79 -3.36 15.76 0.63
C ASN A 79 -1.88 15.37 0.72
N ALA A 80 -1.45 14.56 -0.25
CA ALA A 80 -0.04 14.24 -0.43
C ALA A 80 0.30 14.09 -1.91
N THR A 81 1.60 14.17 -2.19
CA THR A 81 2.20 13.77 -3.46
C THR A 81 3.03 12.51 -3.22
N VAL A 82 2.86 11.49 -4.04
CA VAL A 82 3.64 10.25 -3.97
C VAL A 82 4.63 10.19 -5.12
N TYR A 83 5.85 9.78 -4.82
CA TYR A 83 6.91 9.58 -5.78
C TYR A 83 7.20 8.07 -5.87
N PHE A 84 7.09 7.52 -7.08
CA PHE A 84 7.48 6.16 -7.42
C PHE A 84 8.70 6.25 -8.36
N GLY A 85 9.90 6.22 -7.78
CA GLY A 85 11.11 6.62 -8.50
C GLY A 85 11.00 8.07 -9.00
N ILE A 86 11.06 8.26 -10.33
CA ILE A 86 10.92 9.59 -10.96
C ILE A 86 9.46 10.02 -11.19
N GLU A 87 8.51 9.10 -11.06
CA GLU A 87 7.10 9.39 -11.34
C GLU A 87 6.43 10.05 -10.13
N ARG A 88 5.85 11.23 -10.36
CA ARG A 88 5.14 12.00 -9.33
C ARG A 88 3.64 11.93 -9.56
N VAL A 89 2.89 11.48 -8.55
CA VAL A 89 1.43 11.31 -8.65
C VAL A 89 0.75 11.87 -7.39
N SER A 90 -0.29 12.68 -7.57
CA SER A 90 -1.05 13.19 -6.42
C SER A 90 -1.86 12.07 -5.75
N MET A 91 -2.04 12.13 -4.42
CA MET A 91 -2.90 11.19 -3.69
C MET A 91 -4.32 11.16 -4.28
N ARG A 92 -4.82 12.30 -4.75
CA ARG A 92 -6.12 12.41 -5.43
C ARG A 92 -6.22 11.54 -6.67
N GLU A 93 -5.14 11.45 -7.46
CA GLU A 93 -5.08 10.58 -8.65
C GLU A 93 -4.93 9.10 -8.30
N LEU A 94 -4.24 8.78 -7.19
CA LEU A 94 -4.12 7.41 -6.65
C LEU A 94 -5.40 6.91 -5.96
N ARG A 95 -6.34 7.81 -5.71
CA ARG A 95 -7.63 7.52 -5.07
C ARG A 95 -8.80 8.11 -5.83
N ARG A 96 -8.73 8.13 -7.17
CA ARG A 96 -9.71 8.81 -8.00
C ARG A 96 -11.08 8.15 -7.93
N LEU A 97 -12.11 8.97 -7.70
CA LEU A 97 -13.51 8.60 -7.86
C LEU A 97 -13.89 8.55 -9.35
N LYS A 98 -14.68 7.56 -9.78
CA LYS A 98 -15.28 7.60 -11.14
C LYS A 98 -16.40 8.64 -11.24
N LYS A 99 -17.20 8.74 -10.18
CA LYS A 99 -18.31 9.68 -9.98
C LYS A 99 -18.39 9.99 -8.49
N SER A 100 -19.03 11.09 -8.07
CA SER A 100 -19.16 11.48 -6.66
C SER A 100 -19.74 10.38 -5.76
N SER A 101 -20.68 9.58 -6.27
CA SER A 101 -21.31 8.46 -5.55
C SER A 101 -20.51 7.15 -5.55
N SER A 102 -19.32 7.12 -6.15
CA SER A 102 -18.54 5.89 -6.30
C SER A 102 -17.96 5.40 -4.96
N ARG A 103 -18.27 4.16 -4.59
CA ARG A 103 -17.68 3.47 -3.43
C ARG A 103 -16.30 2.85 -3.69
N SER A 104 -15.71 3.07 -4.86
CA SER A 104 -14.36 2.58 -5.21
C SER A 104 -13.38 3.73 -5.48
N ARG A 105 -12.09 3.48 -5.25
CA ARG A 105 -10.98 4.43 -5.47
C ARG A 105 -10.04 3.85 -6.55
N ARG A 106 -9.83 4.62 -7.62
CA ARG A 106 -9.08 4.18 -8.80
C ARG A 106 -7.67 4.74 -8.81
N PHE A 107 -6.75 3.98 -9.38
CA PHE A 107 -5.39 4.42 -9.70
C PHE A 107 -4.92 3.79 -11.01
N LYS A 108 -3.89 4.37 -11.63
CA LYS A 108 -3.23 3.79 -12.80
C LYS A 108 -1.84 3.28 -12.41
N ALA A 109 -1.44 2.17 -13.01
CA ALA A 109 -0.08 1.63 -12.92
C ALA A 109 0.22 0.88 -14.23
N SER A 110 1.41 1.10 -14.81
CA SER A 110 1.86 0.43 -16.04
C SER A 110 0.81 0.49 -17.17
N GLY A 111 0.23 1.67 -17.40
CA GLY A 111 -0.79 1.91 -18.43
C GLY A 111 -2.18 1.32 -18.15
N THR A 112 -2.34 0.53 -17.09
CA THR A 112 -3.60 -0.14 -16.71
C THR A 112 -4.25 0.57 -15.53
N GLU A 113 -5.59 0.58 -15.47
CA GLU A 113 -6.34 1.12 -14.34
C GLU A 113 -6.79 -0.01 -13.39
N TYR A 114 -6.69 0.28 -12.10
CA TYR A 114 -7.06 -0.58 -10.99
C TYR A 114 -8.00 0.17 -10.06
N LYS A 115 -8.71 -0.55 -9.19
CA LYS A 115 -9.57 0.06 -8.18
C LYS A 115 -9.58 -0.73 -6.88
N TRP A 116 -9.48 0.00 -5.77
CA TRP A 116 -9.80 -0.48 -4.43
C TRP A 116 -11.29 -0.30 -4.18
N LYS A 117 -11.93 -1.32 -3.62
CA LYS A 117 -13.30 -1.25 -3.09
C LYS A 117 -13.34 -1.90 -1.71
N ILE A 118 -14.27 -1.43 -0.88
CA ILE A 118 -14.62 -2.12 0.36
C ILE A 118 -15.23 -3.49 -0.01
N ALA A 119 -14.82 -4.54 0.70
CA ALA A 119 -15.36 -5.88 0.55
C ALA A 119 -16.77 -6.00 1.17
N ASP A 120 -17.41 -7.15 1.01
CA ASP A 120 -18.81 -7.33 1.42
C ASP A 120 -18.99 -7.31 2.95
N ASN A 121 -17.92 -7.57 3.72
CA ASN A 121 -17.91 -7.45 5.17
C ASN A 121 -17.72 -6.00 5.69
N GLU A 122 -17.74 -5.00 4.80
CA GLU A 122 -17.61 -3.56 5.08
C GLU A 122 -16.27 -3.10 5.71
N ILE A 123 -15.40 -4.04 6.06
CA ILE A 123 -14.17 -3.80 6.79
C ILE A 123 -12.95 -4.03 5.90
N ASP A 124 -12.94 -5.13 5.16
CA ASP A 124 -11.83 -5.50 4.29
C ASP A 124 -11.84 -4.70 2.98
N MET A 125 -10.76 -4.81 2.22
CA MET A 125 -10.65 -4.17 0.91
C MET A 125 -10.16 -5.16 -0.14
N ILE A 126 -10.65 -4.99 -1.36
CA ILE A 126 -10.16 -5.75 -2.50
C ILE A 126 -9.78 -4.81 -3.65
N CYS A 127 -8.62 -5.06 -4.21
CA CYS A 127 -8.10 -4.40 -5.39
C CYS A 127 -8.39 -5.25 -6.62
N VAL A 128 -9.01 -4.65 -7.63
CA VAL A 128 -9.32 -5.33 -8.88
C VAL A 128 -8.85 -4.51 -10.08
N SER A 129 -8.44 -5.20 -11.13
CA SER A 129 -8.18 -4.59 -12.44
C SER A 129 -9.48 -4.15 -13.12
N THR A 130 -9.39 -3.31 -14.15
CA THR A 130 -10.55 -2.95 -15.00
C THR A 130 -11.24 -4.14 -15.65
N ARG A 131 -10.52 -5.27 -15.84
CA ARG A 131 -11.06 -6.53 -16.36
C ARG A 131 -11.77 -7.38 -15.28
N GLY A 132 -11.94 -6.85 -14.07
CA GLY A 132 -12.65 -7.50 -12.97
C GLY A 132 -11.83 -8.52 -12.19
N LYS A 133 -10.60 -8.81 -12.60
CA LYS A 133 -9.72 -9.75 -11.89
C LYS A 133 -9.20 -9.13 -10.60
N VAL A 134 -9.29 -9.87 -9.50
CA VAL A 134 -8.65 -9.53 -8.22
C VAL A 134 -7.14 -9.56 -8.41
N VAL A 135 -6.49 -8.53 -7.88
CA VAL A 135 -5.02 -8.40 -7.89
C VAL A 135 -4.44 -8.27 -6.49
N ALA A 136 -5.26 -7.83 -5.53
CA ALA A 136 -4.88 -7.82 -4.12
C ALA A 136 -6.11 -7.86 -3.20
N ALA A 137 -5.94 -8.35 -1.99
CA ALA A 137 -6.95 -8.34 -0.93
C ALA A 137 -6.31 -7.96 0.40
N TRP A 138 -6.93 -7.02 1.11
CA TRP A 138 -6.54 -6.58 2.44
C TRP A 138 -7.49 -7.16 3.49
N SER A 139 -6.95 -7.86 4.48
CA SER A 139 -7.62 -8.30 5.69
C SER A 139 -7.28 -7.35 6.84
N HIS A 140 -8.31 -6.72 7.41
CA HIS A 140 -8.13 -5.80 8.53
C HIS A 140 -7.74 -6.50 9.83
N GLU A 141 -8.39 -7.63 10.13
CA GLU A 141 -8.15 -8.40 11.36
C GLU A 141 -6.68 -8.85 11.46
N LEU A 142 -6.12 -9.32 10.35
CA LEU A 142 -4.76 -9.87 10.31
C LEU A 142 -3.69 -8.83 9.95
N ASN A 143 -4.09 -7.63 9.53
CA ASN A 143 -3.22 -6.66 8.87
C ASN A 143 -2.44 -7.25 7.68
N ILE A 144 -3.11 -8.09 6.87
CA ILE A 144 -2.49 -8.82 5.76
C ILE A 144 -3.00 -8.29 4.43
N LEU A 145 -2.06 -7.95 3.55
CA LEU A 145 -2.25 -7.72 2.13
C LEU A 145 -1.80 -8.95 1.33
N ARG A 146 -2.74 -9.68 0.74
CA ARG A 146 -2.45 -10.75 -0.23
C ARG A 146 -2.39 -10.14 -1.62
N VAL A 147 -1.32 -10.36 -2.37
CA VAL A 147 -1.10 -9.83 -3.72
C VAL A 147 -0.91 -10.98 -4.69
N THR A 148 -1.69 -11.01 -5.75
CA THR A 148 -1.56 -12.07 -6.75
C THR A 148 -0.29 -11.91 -7.57
N ASP A 149 0.29 -13.00 -8.06
CA ASP A 149 1.44 -13.03 -8.97
C ASP A 149 1.41 -11.98 -10.11
N ARG A 150 0.25 -11.78 -10.71
CA ARG A 150 0.00 -10.84 -11.81
C ARG A 150 0.25 -9.38 -11.47
N ALA A 151 0.35 -9.05 -10.18
CA ALA A 151 0.55 -7.69 -9.69
C ALA A 151 1.99 -7.41 -9.26
N ASP A 152 2.92 -8.34 -9.44
CA ASP A 152 4.33 -8.15 -9.07
C ASP A 152 4.94 -6.90 -9.74
N GLY A 153 4.69 -6.72 -11.04
CA GLY A 153 5.15 -5.53 -11.79
C GLY A 153 4.51 -4.20 -11.35
N ILE A 154 3.57 -4.21 -10.41
CA ILE A 154 2.95 -3.03 -9.81
C ILE A 154 2.95 -3.10 -8.28
N LEU A 155 3.81 -3.93 -7.67
CA LEU A 155 3.75 -4.23 -6.24
C LEU A 155 3.83 -2.96 -5.38
N ASP A 156 4.78 -2.07 -5.68
CA ASP A 156 4.96 -0.81 -4.95
C ASP A 156 3.69 0.05 -5.00
N ARG A 157 3.02 0.09 -6.15
CA ARG A 157 1.75 0.80 -6.33
C ARG A 157 0.66 0.18 -5.48
N VAL A 158 0.56 -1.15 -5.43
CA VAL A 158 -0.44 -1.86 -4.64
C VAL A 158 -0.22 -1.62 -3.14
N VAL A 159 1.01 -1.79 -2.64
CA VAL A 159 1.36 -1.58 -1.23
C VAL A 159 1.07 -0.14 -0.80
N VAL A 160 1.57 0.84 -1.56
CA VAL A 160 1.39 2.26 -1.23
C VAL A 160 -0.08 2.67 -1.32
N THR A 161 -0.80 2.27 -2.38
CA THR A 161 -2.22 2.63 -2.48
C THR A 161 -3.08 1.90 -1.45
N CYS A 162 -2.73 0.67 -1.03
CA CYS A 162 -3.38 0.01 0.10
C CYS A 162 -3.24 0.87 1.36
N PHE A 163 -2.01 1.26 1.70
CA PHE A 163 -1.73 2.13 2.85
C PHE A 163 -2.49 3.47 2.76
N LEU A 164 -2.46 4.17 1.63
CA LEU A 164 -3.20 5.42 1.45
C LEU A 164 -4.70 5.22 1.66
N ASN A 165 -5.24 4.08 1.20
CA ASN A 165 -6.64 3.71 1.40
C ASN A 165 -6.98 3.52 2.87
N LEU A 166 -6.16 2.75 3.60
CA LEU A 166 -6.26 2.58 5.06
C LEU A 166 -6.17 3.92 5.80
N TRP A 167 -5.23 4.78 5.43
CA TRP A 167 -5.05 6.11 6.02
C TRP A 167 -6.34 6.95 5.98
N MET A 168 -6.99 7.09 4.83
CA MET A 168 -8.25 7.87 4.86
C MET A 168 -9.42 7.09 5.47
N LYS A 169 -9.37 5.75 5.58
CA LYS A 169 -10.38 5.01 6.35
C LYS A 169 -10.31 5.41 7.83
N THR A 170 -9.12 5.57 8.41
CA THR A 170 -9.00 6.03 9.81
C THR A 170 -9.56 7.44 9.99
N LEU A 171 -9.47 8.29 8.96
CA LEU A 171 -10.08 9.61 8.91
C LEU A 171 -11.57 9.61 8.56
N ARG A 172 -12.21 8.46 8.34
CA ARG A 172 -13.60 8.32 7.87
C ARG A 172 -13.89 9.01 6.53
N LEU A 173 -12.87 9.13 5.69
CA LEU A 173 -12.91 9.76 4.38
C LEU A 173 -12.62 8.74 3.28
N TRP A 174 -13.32 7.58 3.34
CA TRP A 174 -13.22 6.60 2.25
C TRP A 174 -13.46 7.30 0.93
#